data_AF-A0A521YIR5-F1
#
_entry.id   AF-A0A521YIR5-F1
#
_cell.length_a   1.000
_cell.length_b   1.000
_cell.length_c   1.000
_cell.angle_alpha   90.00
_cell.angle_beta   90.00
_cell.angle_gamma   90.00
#
_symmetry.space_group_name_H-M   'P 1'
#
loop_
_entity.id
_entity.type
_entity.pdbx_description
1 polymer ?
#
loop_
_entity_poly.entity_id
_entity_poly.type
_entity_poly.pdbx_seq_one_letter_code
_entity_poly.pdbx_strand_id
1 'polypeptide(L)'
;MLRSFAALALLAPLVALADERGCEIPASDCIARENAVPFRGACAAKRHYKKAMCELSISRGTLRGELERCVADPEYVGATVRNGGVGGR
;
A
#
# COMPACT_ATOMS: atom_id res chain seq x y z
N MET A 1 47.38 -30.09 0.70
CA MET A 1 46.42 -31.00 0.05
C MET A 1 45.01 -30.47 0.31
N LEU A 2 44.22 -30.39 -0.76
CA LEU A 2 42.89 -29.77 -0.89
C LEU A 2 41.81 -30.45 -0.03
N ARG A 3 40.78 -29.67 0.36
CA ARG A 3 39.34 -29.97 0.64
C ARG A 3 38.88 -29.02 1.76
N SER A 4 37.79 -28.24 1.70
CA SER A 4 36.59 -28.24 0.87
C SER A 4 36.03 -26.82 0.82
N PHE A 5 35.78 -26.33 -0.39
CA PHE A 5 34.87 -25.21 -0.64
C PHE A 5 33.48 -25.79 -0.89
N ALA A 6 32.59 -25.76 0.11
CA ALA A 6 31.19 -26.08 -0.10
C ALA A 6 30.32 -25.49 1.03
N ALA A 7 30.06 -24.18 0.93
CA ALA A 7 28.85 -23.55 1.48
C ALA A 7 28.69 -22.18 0.82
N LEU A 8 28.65 -22.16 -0.52
CA LEU A 8 28.06 -21.05 -1.26
C LEU A 8 26.53 -21.20 -1.19
N ALA A 9 25.87 -20.04 -1.15
CA ALA A 9 24.47 -19.81 -1.49
C ALA A 9 23.41 -20.03 -0.39
N LEU A 10 23.38 -19.15 0.61
CA LEU A 10 22.11 -18.65 1.19
C LEU A 10 22.15 -17.13 1.43
N LEU A 11 22.82 -16.38 0.54
CA LEU A 11 22.52 -14.97 0.32
C LEU A 11 21.39 -14.91 -0.71
N ALA A 12 20.14 -15.02 -0.25
CA ALA A 12 19.01 -14.51 -1.04
C ALA A 12 19.03 -12.98 -0.89
N PRO A 13 19.37 -12.21 -1.94
CA PRO A 13 19.41 -10.76 -1.83
C PRO A 13 17.98 -10.24 -1.65
N LEU A 14 17.76 -9.52 -0.56
CA LEU A 14 16.53 -8.81 -0.20
C LEU A 14 16.19 -7.63 -1.13
N VAL A 15 16.82 -7.51 -2.30
CA VAL A 15 16.69 -6.34 -3.18
C VAL A 15 16.75 -6.80 -4.64
N ALA A 16 15.59 -7.17 -5.17
CA ALA A 16 15.31 -7.06 -6.60
C ALA A 16 14.16 -6.07 -6.76
N LEU A 17 14.22 -5.24 -7.83
CA LEU A 17 13.20 -4.29 -8.32
C LEU A 17 13.47 -2.79 -8.10
N ALA A 18 14.70 -2.35 -8.34
CA ALA A 18 14.89 -1.04 -8.95
C ALA A 18 15.84 -1.18 -10.14
N ASP A 19 15.29 -1.43 -11.34
CA ASP A 19 16.04 -1.38 -12.60
C ASP A 19 16.03 0.07 -13.11
N GLU A 20 17.19 0.55 -13.57
CA GLU A 20 17.47 1.90 -14.08
C GLU A 20 16.72 2.24 -15.40
N ARG A 21 15.68 1.47 -15.73
CA ARG A 21 14.75 1.68 -16.85
C ARG A 21 13.32 1.56 -16.34
N GLY A 22 12.78 2.66 -15.80
CA GLY A 22 11.36 2.78 -15.49
C GLY A 22 10.83 1.64 -14.62
N CYS A 23 11.05 1.74 -13.31
CA CYS A 23 10.51 0.83 -12.30
C CYS A 23 8.97 0.84 -12.33
N GLU A 24 8.36 0.13 -13.27
CA GLU A 24 6.98 -0.29 -13.17
C GLU A 24 6.92 -1.25 -11.98
N ILE A 25 6.35 -0.78 -10.87
CA ILE A 25 6.05 -1.64 -9.73
C ILE A 25 4.74 -2.35 -10.09
N PRO A 26 4.75 -3.67 -10.37
CA PRO A 26 3.53 -4.39 -10.70
C PRO A 26 2.60 -4.36 -9.49
N ALA A 27 1.56 -3.52 -9.58
CA ALA A 27 0.56 -3.42 -8.52
C ALA A 27 -0.42 -4.60 -8.54
N SER A 28 -0.34 -5.49 -9.55
CA SER A 28 -1.25 -6.64 -9.73
C SER A 28 -1.35 -7.51 -8.49
N ASP A 29 -0.21 -7.83 -7.87
CA ASP A 29 -0.17 -8.69 -6.69
C ASP A 29 -0.76 -7.99 -5.46
N CYS A 30 -0.52 -6.68 -5.34
CA CYS A 30 -1.13 -5.87 -4.29
C CYS A 30 -2.65 -5.83 -4.48
N ILE A 31 -3.12 -5.54 -5.69
CA ILE A 31 -4.55 -5.50 -6.04
C ILE A 31 -5.21 -6.86 -5.79
N ALA A 32 -4.55 -7.97 -6.17
CA ALA A 32 -5.07 -9.31 -5.93
C ALA A 32 -5.24 -9.60 -4.44
N ARG A 33 -4.27 -9.19 -3.60
CA ARG A 33 -4.37 -9.32 -2.14
C ARG A 33 -5.51 -8.48 -1.56
N GLU A 34 -5.65 -7.23 -1.98
CA GLU A 34 -6.73 -6.35 -1.52
C GLU A 34 -8.12 -6.87 -1.93
N ASN A 35 -8.25 -7.35 -3.18
CA ASN A 35 -9.50 -7.93 -3.68
C ASN A 35 -9.90 -9.23 -2.97
N ALA A 36 -8.94 -9.95 -2.39
CA ALA A 36 -9.21 -11.17 -1.64
C ALA A 36 -9.83 -10.90 -0.26
N VAL A 37 -9.85 -9.65 0.23
CA VAL A 37 -10.41 -9.30 1.54
C VAL A 37 -11.95 -9.28 1.47
N PRO A 38 -12.65 -10.21 2.17
CA PRO A 38 -14.10 -10.24 2.16
C PRO A 38 -14.68 -9.18 3.12
N PHE A 39 -15.71 -8.46 2.67
CA PHE A 39 -16.45 -7.52 3.51
C PHE A 39 -17.92 -7.89 3.59
N ARG A 40 -18.54 -7.68 4.76
CA ARG A 40 -19.98 -7.90 4.99
C ARG A 40 -20.89 -6.93 4.22
N GLY A 41 -20.32 -5.95 3.52
CA GLY A 41 -21.03 -4.97 2.70
C GLY A 41 -20.18 -3.74 2.37
N ALA A 42 -20.72 -2.88 1.49
CA ALA A 42 -20.00 -1.72 0.98
C ALA A 42 -19.59 -0.71 2.07
N CYS A 43 -20.40 -0.52 3.11
CA CYS A 43 -20.07 0.38 4.22
C CYS A 43 -18.84 -0.11 5.00
N ALA A 44 -18.76 -1.42 5.29
CA ALA A 44 -17.62 -2.02 5.96
C ALA A 44 -16.33 -1.89 5.14
N ALA A 45 -16.43 -2.14 3.82
CA ALA A 45 -15.31 -1.96 2.89
C ALA A 45 -14.82 -0.51 2.86
N LYS A 46 -15.74 0.46 2.69
CA LYS A 46 -15.40 1.90 2.70
C LYS A 46 -14.74 2.32 4.00
N ARG A 47 -15.24 1.84 5.15
CA ARG A 47 -14.66 2.15 6.46
C ARG A 47 -13.25 1.57 6.61
N HIS A 48 -13.01 0.35 6.12
CA HIS A 48 -11.69 -0.28 6.12
C HIS A 48 -10.67 0.59 5.36
N TYR A 49 -10.97 0.93 4.10
CA TYR A 49 -10.06 1.74 3.29
C TYR A 49 -9.92 3.18 3.80
N LYS A 50 -10.98 3.77 4.37
CA LYS A 50 -10.89 5.09 5.02
C LYS A 50 -9.90 5.07 6.18
N LYS A 51 -9.94 4.02 7.02
CA LYS A 51 -9.00 3.87 8.13
C LYS A 51 -7.55 3.81 7.62
N ALA A 52 -7.27 2.96 6.64
CA ALA A 52 -5.93 2.83 6.06
C ALA A 52 -5.42 4.16 5.44
N MET A 53 -6.29 4.91 4.77
CA MET A 53 -5.95 6.25 4.22
C MET A 53 -5.65 7.27 5.32
N CYS A 54 -6.43 7.27 6.41
CA CYS A 54 -6.20 8.14 7.56
C CYS A 54 -4.85 7.82 8.22
N GLU A 55 -4.55 6.55 8.47
CA GLU A 55 -3.25 6.09 9.02
C GLU A 55 -2.08 6.54 8.13
N LEU A 56 -2.22 6.37 6.81
CA LEU A 56 -1.22 6.80 5.84
C LEU A 56 -1.03 8.32 5.82
N SER A 57 -2.12 9.08 5.90
CA SER A 57 -2.07 10.55 5.87
C SER A 57 -1.45 11.13 7.13
N ILE A 58 -1.74 10.52 8.29
CA ILE A 58 -1.16 10.91 9.58
C ILE A 58 0.32 10.55 9.63
N SER A 59 0.70 9.33 9.25
CA SER A 59 2.11 8.90 9.22
C SER A 59 2.98 9.75 8.29
N ARG A 60 2.40 10.26 7.19
CA ARG A 60 3.07 11.20 6.26
C ARG A 60 3.00 12.67 6.70
N GLY A 61 2.32 12.99 7.79
CA GLY A 61 2.12 14.36 8.28
C GLY A 61 1.23 15.23 7.39
N THR A 62 0.55 14.66 6.38
CA THR A 62 -0.39 15.36 5.49
C THR A 62 -1.67 15.74 6.22
N LEU A 63 -2.09 14.90 7.17
CA LEU A 63 -3.21 15.17 8.06
C LEU A 63 -2.69 15.25 9.50
N ARG A 64 -3.07 16.31 10.22
CA ARG A 64 -2.78 16.46 11.65
C ARG A 64 -3.96 15.94 12.48
N GLY A 65 -3.66 15.28 13.59
CA GLY A 65 -4.66 14.81 14.55
C GLY A 65 -4.69 13.30 14.67
N GLU A 66 -5.76 12.81 15.30
CA GLU A 66 -5.95 11.40 15.63
C GLU A 66 -6.73 10.64 14.55
N LEU A 67 -6.44 9.34 14.45
CA LEU A 67 -7.03 8.45 13.45
C LEU A 67 -8.57 8.44 13.54
N GLU A 68 -9.11 8.36 14.74
CA GLU A 68 -10.54 8.24 15.05
C GLU A 68 -11.30 9.47 14.56
N ARG A 69 -10.70 10.65 14.73
CA ARG A 69 -11.23 11.91 14.21
C ARG A 69 -11.29 11.89 12.68
N CYS A 70 -10.23 11.43 12.01
CA CYS A 70 -10.21 11.31 10.55
C CYS A 70 -11.25 10.30 10.02
N VAL A 71 -11.37 9.14 10.68
CA VAL A 71 -12.34 8.12 10.28
C VAL A 71 -13.78 8.62 10.47
N ALA A 72 -14.04 9.42 11.51
CA ALA A 72 -15.35 10.01 11.78
C ALA A 72 -15.71 11.17 10.85
N ASP A 73 -14.74 11.87 10.25
CA ASP A 73 -14.97 13.05 9.42
C ASP A 73 -15.65 12.70 8.08
N PRO A 74 -16.94 13.02 7.86
CA PRO A 74 -17.64 12.67 6.63
C PRO A 74 -17.07 13.35 5.38
N GLU A 75 -16.39 14.49 5.54
CA GLU A 75 -15.81 15.27 4.44
C GLU A 75 -14.42 14.76 4.02
N TYR A 76 -13.81 13.90 4.84
CA TYR A 76 -12.51 13.32 4.50
C TYR A 76 -12.65 12.28 3.38
N VAL A 77 -12.13 12.65 2.21
CA VAL A 77 -11.96 11.78 1.04
C VAL A 77 -10.53 11.82 0.54
N GLY A 78 -10.02 10.68 0.05
CA GLY A 78 -8.68 10.60 -0.53
C GLY A 78 -8.53 11.51 -1.75
N ALA A 79 -7.30 11.98 -2.02
CA ALA A 79 -7.01 12.93 -3.11
C ALA A 79 -7.51 12.43 -4.49
N THR A 80 -7.32 11.14 -4.78
CA THR A 80 -7.81 10.53 -6.03
C THR A 80 -9.32 10.66 -6.18
N VAL A 81 -10.10 10.40 -5.14
CA VAL A 81 -11.57 10.51 -5.18
C VAL A 81 -11.99 11.98 -5.29
N ARG A 82 -11.32 12.86 -4.53
CA ARG A 82 -11.55 14.31 -4.57
C ARG A 82 -11.35 14.90 -5.97
N ASN A 83 -10.37 14.38 -6.70
CA ASN A 83 -10.01 14.83 -8.05
C ASN A 83 -10.75 14.05 -9.15
N GLY A 84 -11.87 13.38 -8.84
CA GLY A 84 -12.71 12.71 -9.85
C GLY A 84 -12.22 11.32 -10.30
N GLY A 85 -11.21 10.75 -9.64
CA GLY A 85 -10.67 9.42 -9.94
C GLY A 85 -9.38 9.45 -10.77
N VAL A 86 -8.90 8.26 -11.14
CA VAL A 86 -7.75 8.12 -12.05
C VAL A 86 -8.22 8.49 -13.46
N GLY A 87 -7.65 9.57 -14.03
CA GLY A 87 -8.06 10.12 -15.32
C GLY A 87 -9.09 11.26 -15.24
N GLY A 88 -9.43 11.73 -14.04
CA GLY A 88 -10.25 12.94 -13.86
C GLY A 88 -9.53 14.18 -14.41
N ARG A 89 -10.22 14.96 -15.25
CA ARG A 89 -9.78 16.26 -15.76
C ARG A 89 -10.29 17.37 -14.84
#